data_AF-A0A7S1EHA9-F1
#
_entry.id   AF-A0A7S1EHA9-F1
#
_cell.length_a   1.000
_cell.length_b   1.000
_cell.length_c   1.000
_cell.angle_alpha   90.00
_cell.angle_beta   90.00
_cell.angle_gamma   90.00
#
_symmetry.space_group_name_H-M   'P 1'
#
loop_
_entity.id
_entity.type
_entity.pdbx_description
1 polymer ?
#
loop_
_entity_poly.entity_id
_entity_poly.type
_entity_poly.pdbx_seq_one_letter_code
_entity_poly.pdbx_strand_id
1 'polypeptide(L)'
;RADPQYNVDGEQCVWIAKANSGSKAVGIKLFDDLSSVSEAAGKGRVYQKYIERPLLIAGRKFDLRCWVLVTDWSTLSVWVYDQCLLRLCNQQWDLGQIKNRTAHLSNVCVNVNN
;
A
#
# COMPACT_ATOMS: atom_id res chain seq x y z
N ARG A 1 2.51 21.51 -15.29
CA ARG A 1 1.45 21.08 -14.34
C ARG A 1 2.18 20.42 -13.18
N ALA A 2 1.95 20.84 -11.93
CA ALA A 2 2.62 20.22 -10.78
C ALA A 2 2.12 18.77 -10.61
N ASP A 3 3.01 17.87 -10.21
CA ASP A 3 2.68 16.47 -9.96
C ASP A 3 1.69 16.37 -8.77
N PRO A 4 0.48 15.79 -8.95
CA PRO A 4 -0.48 15.64 -7.86
C PRO A 4 0.03 14.75 -6.70
N GLN A 5 1.07 13.94 -6.91
CA GLN A 5 1.65 13.03 -5.91
C GLN A 5 2.89 13.60 -5.21
N TYR A 6 3.32 14.82 -5.54
CA TYR A 6 4.53 15.45 -5.00
C TYR A 6 4.67 15.37 -3.47
N ASN A 7 3.56 15.55 -2.74
CA ASN A 7 3.59 15.56 -1.27
C ASN A 7 3.83 14.17 -0.65
N VAL A 8 3.40 13.10 -1.34
CA VAL A 8 3.45 11.72 -0.82
C VAL A 8 4.66 10.93 -1.32
N ASP A 9 5.20 11.33 -2.47
CA ASP A 9 6.51 10.88 -2.94
C ASP A 9 7.59 11.42 -2.02
N GLY A 10 8.72 10.74 -1.88
CA GLY A 10 9.89 11.23 -1.18
C GLY A 10 11.07 11.39 -2.14
N GLU A 11 12.27 11.48 -1.58
CA GLU A 11 13.50 11.58 -2.37
C GLU A 11 14.09 10.19 -2.68
N GLN A 12 13.58 9.14 -2.04
CA GLN A 12 14.06 7.78 -2.24
C GLN A 12 13.30 7.15 -3.42
N CYS A 13 14.02 6.43 -4.28
CA CYS A 13 13.39 5.73 -5.41
C CYS A 13 12.74 4.41 -4.96
N VAL A 14 11.86 4.45 -3.94
CA VAL A 14 11.21 3.24 -3.41
C VAL A 14 9.99 2.87 -4.24
N TRP A 15 9.91 1.58 -4.58
CA TRP A 15 8.85 0.93 -5.34
C TRP A 15 8.28 -0.24 -4.54
N ILE A 16 6.99 -0.54 -4.75
CA ILE A 16 6.34 -1.74 -4.22
C ILE A 16 5.90 -2.64 -5.38
N ALA A 17 6.29 -3.91 -5.33
CA ALA A 17 5.79 -4.92 -6.26
C ALA A 17 4.64 -5.70 -5.61
N LYS A 18 3.60 -5.95 -6.40
CA LYS A 18 2.41 -6.71 -6.02
C LYS A 18 2.15 -7.77 -7.08
N ALA A 19 1.80 -9.00 -6.67
CA ALA A 19 1.38 -10.04 -7.61
C ALA A 19 0.04 -9.67 -8.27
N ASN A 20 -0.16 -10.05 -9.54
CA ASN A 20 -1.40 -9.79 -10.28
C ASN A 20 -2.62 -10.46 -9.63
N SER A 21 -2.42 -11.62 -9.02
CA SER A 21 -3.40 -12.30 -8.20
C SER A 21 -2.74 -12.67 -6.87
N GLY A 22 -3.31 -12.17 -5.77
CA GLY A 22 -2.76 -12.39 -4.45
C GLY A 22 -3.66 -11.81 -3.38
N SER A 23 -3.72 -12.49 -2.23
CA SER A 23 -4.37 -11.98 -1.03
C SER A 23 -3.38 -12.06 0.14
N LYS A 24 -3.76 -11.50 1.30
CA LYS A 24 -3.00 -11.64 2.55
C LYS A 24 -1.53 -11.17 2.46
N ALA A 25 -1.27 -10.16 1.62
CA ALA A 25 0.06 -9.60 1.37
C ALA A 25 1.13 -10.59 0.87
N VAL A 26 0.71 -11.75 0.36
CA VAL A 26 1.62 -12.75 -0.21
C VAL A 26 2.31 -12.16 -1.44
N GLY A 27 3.64 -12.28 -1.49
CA GLY A 27 4.45 -11.81 -2.62
C GLY A 27 4.65 -10.30 -2.71
N ILE A 28 4.12 -9.50 -1.77
CA ILE A 28 4.39 -8.05 -1.74
C ILE A 28 5.80 -7.81 -1.22
N LYS A 29 6.58 -7.00 -1.95
CA LYS A 29 7.94 -6.60 -1.60
C LYS A 29 8.19 -5.14 -1.95
N LEU A 30 9.02 -4.48 -1.17
CA LEU A 30 9.52 -3.13 -1.46
C LEU A 30 10.95 -3.24 -2.01
N PHE A 31 11.31 -2.28 -2.86
CA PHE A 31 12.60 -2.17 -3.52
C PHE A 31 13.00 -0.69 -3.57
N ASP A 32 14.26 -0.40 -3.31
CA ASP A 32 14.91 0.90 -3.42
C ASP A 32 15.95 0.96 -4.56
N ASP A 33 16.12 -0.16 -5.26
CA ASP A 33 17.01 -0.34 -6.40
C ASP A 33 16.23 -0.75 -7.66
N LEU A 34 16.53 -0.07 -8.78
CA LEU A 34 15.91 -0.30 -10.09
C LEU A 34 16.36 -1.63 -10.72
N SER A 35 17.56 -2.10 -10.41
CA SER A 35 18.09 -3.37 -10.92
C SER A 35 17.20 -4.53 -10.49
N SER A 36 16.84 -4.54 -9.21
CA SER A 36 15.93 -5.49 -8.58
C SER A 36 14.51 -5.47 -9.16
N VAL A 37 14.06 -4.31 -9.64
CA VAL A 37 12.76 -4.14 -10.32
C VAL A 37 12.79 -4.80 -11.71
N SER A 38 13.89 -4.62 -12.45
CA SER A 38 14.05 -5.16 -13.81
C SER A 38 14.10 -6.68 -13.85
N GLU A 39 14.80 -7.34 -12.91
CA GLU A 39 14.85 -8.80 -12.80
C GLU A 39 13.50 -9.43 -12.41
N ALA A 40 12.65 -8.64 -11.76
CA ALA A 40 11.33 -9.05 -11.35
C ALA A 40 10.25 -8.71 -12.39
N ALA A 41 10.58 -7.90 -13.41
CA ALA A 41 9.71 -7.57 -14.53
C ALA A 41 9.45 -8.82 -15.39
N GLY A 42 8.19 -9.06 -15.78
CA GLY A 42 7.78 -10.24 -16.58
C GLY A 42 7.05 -11.35 -15.81
N LYS A 43 7.00 -11.32 -14.47
CA LYS A 43 6.34 -12.38 -13.65
C LYS A 43 4.87 -12.10 -13.28
N GLY A 44 4.13 -11.32 -14.08
CA GLY A 44 2.75 -10.97 -13.74
C GLY A 44 2.66 -10.19 -12.42
N ARG A 45 3.33 -9.05 -12.36
CA ARG A 45 3.36 -8.16 -11.20
C ARG A 45 3.13 -6.71 -11.62
N VAL A 46 2.55 -5.94 -10.71
CA VAL A 46 2.48 -4.48 -10.81
C VAL A 46 3.57 -3.87 -9.94
N TYR A 47 4.36 -2.98 -10.52
CA TYR A 47 5.30 -2.12 -9.83
C TYR A 47 4.67 -0.74 -9.69
N GLN A 48 4.55 -0.28 -8.45
CA GLN A 48 3.92 1.00 -8.14
C GLN A 48 4.91 1.83 -7.32
N LYS A 49 4.99 3.13 -7.61
CA LYS A 49 5.74 4.06 -6.76
C LYS A 49 5.24 3.94 -5.33
N TYR A 50 6.16 3.76 -4.39
CA TYR A 50 5.81 3.65 -2.99
C TYR A 50 5.59 5.03 -2.38
N ILE A 51 4.53 5.17 -1.58
CA ILE A 51 4.26 6.36 -0.78
C ILE A 51 5.28 6.40 0.37
N GLU A 52 6.24 7.29 0.26
CA GLU A 52 7.33 7.48 1.21
C GLU A 52 6.97 8.41 2.36
N ARG A 53 6.08 9.36 2.10
CA ARG A 53 5.58 10.31 3.10
C ARG A 53 4.10 10.06 3.40
N PRO A 54 3.73 8.88 3.95
CA PRO A 54 2.35 8.61 4.32
C PRO A 54 1.93 9.49 5.49
N LEU A 55 0.62 9.74 5.60
CA LEU A 55 0.06 10.23 6.86
C LEU A 55 0.25 9.15 7.94
N LEU A 56 0.68 9.58 9.13
CA LEU A 56 0.95 8.71 10.26
C LEU A 56 0.01 9.03 11.42
N ILE A 57 -0.43 7.99 12.14
CA ILE A 57 -1.14 8.13 13.42
C ILE A 57 -0.22 7.54 14.49
N ALA A 58 0.20 8.38 15.44
CA ALA A 58 1.17 8.00 16.46
C ALA A 58 2.44 7.34 15.88
N GLY A 59 2.97 7.92 14.78
CA GLY A 59 4.18 7.44 14.11
C GLY A 59 4.01 6.15 13.30
N ARG A 60 2.79 5.61 13.15
CA ARG A 60 2.52 4.36 12.45
C ARG A 60 1.72 4.60 11.18
N LYS A 61 2.08 3.89 10.11
CA LYS A 61 1.32 3.87 8.86
C LYS A 61 -0.01 3.14 9.05
N PHE A 62 -1.00 3.53 8.27
CA PHE A 62 -2.30 2.86 8.22
C PHE A 62 -2.88 2.87 6.81
N ASP A 63 -3.98 2.14 6.64
CA ASP A 63 -4.90 2.34 5.52
C ASP A 63 -6.35 2.40 6.01
N LEU A 64 -7.23 2.93 5.17
CA LEU A 64 -8.67 2.95 5.39
C LEU A 64 -9.36 1.89 4.52
N ARG A 65 -10.20 1.07 5.16
CA ARG A 65 -11.18 0.23 4.48
C ARG A 65 -12.52 0.95 4.49
N CYS A 66 -12.95 1.41 3.34
CA CYS A 66 -14.31 1.89 3.11
C CYS A 66 -15.13 0.78 2.44
N TRP A 67 -16.43 0.75 2.71
CA TRP A 67 -17.37 -0.16 2.06
C TRP A 67 -18.22 0.60 1.05
N VAL A 68 -18.42 -0.01 -0.11
CA VAL A 68 -19.19 0.55 -1.21
C VAL A 68 -20.19 -0.50 -1.68
N LEU A 69 -21.46 -0.11 -1.87
CA LEU A 69 -22.52 -0.94 -2.44
C LEU A 69 -22.88 -0.39 -3.82
N VAL A 70 -22.77 -1.23 -4.85
CA VAL A 70 -23.23 -0.90 -6.20
C VAL A 70 -24.58 -1.58 -6.42
N THR A 71 -25.63 -0.80 -6.66
CA THR A 71 -27.02 -1.31 -6.78
C THR A 71 -27.51 -1.38 -8.21
N ASP A 72 -26.95 -0.58 -9.11
CA ASP A 72 -27.31 -0.58 -10.53
C ASP A 72 -26.08 -0.21 -11.37
N TRP A 73 -25.90 -0.90 -12.50
CA TRP A 73 -24.85 -0.68 -13.49
C TRP A 73 -25.36 0.03 -14.74
N SER A 74 -26.67 -0.02 -15.01
CA SER A 74 -27.29 0.65 -16.15
C SER A 74 -27.38 2.16 -15.93
N THR A 75 -27.78 2.56 -14.72
CA THR A 75 -27.62 3.90 -14.16
C THR A 75 -26.72 3.76 -12.94
N LEU A 76 -25.40 3.91 -13.13
CA LEU A 76 -24.40 3.65 -12.09
C LEU A 76 -24.81 4.26 -10.74
N SER A 77 -25.29 3.40 -9.83
CA SER A 77 -25.80 3.77 -8.52
C SER A 77 -24.88 3.18 -7.46
N VAL A 78 -24.13 4.05 -6.79
CA VAL A 78 -23.05 3.69 -5.87
C VAL A 78 -23.27 4.36 -4.52
N TRP A 79 -23.28 3.57 -3.47
CA TRP A 79 -23.48 4.00 -2.09
C TRP A 79 -22.19 3.76 -1.30
N VAL A 80 -21.67 4.78 -0.62
CA VAL A 80 -20.51 4.66 0.26
C VAL A 80 -21.01 4.60 1.70
N TYR A 81 -20.62 3.57 2.44
CA TYR A 81 -20.93 3.49 3.87
C TYR A 81 -20.17 4.59 4.61
N ASP A 82 -20.85 5.26 5.56
CA ASP A 82 -20.35 6.45 6.25
C ASP A 82 -19.22 6.17 7.24
N GLN A 83 -19.08 4.92 7.67
CA GLN A 83 -17.97 4.47 8.52
C GLN A 83 -16.90 3.74 7.71
N CYS A 84 -15.65 3.90 8.15
CA CYS A 84 -14.50 3.18 7.61
C CYS A 84 -13.72 2.47 8.72
N LEU A 85 -13.04 1.39 8.38
CA LEU A 85 -12.13 0.69 9.29
C LEU A 85 -10.69 1.17 9.06
N LEU A 86 -10.10 1.75 10.10
CA LEU A 86 -8.68 2.10 10.14
C LEU A 86 -7.84 0.85 10.45
N ARG A 87 -6.88 0.53 9.58
CA ARG A 87 -5.97 -0.62 9.75
C ARG A 87 -4.55 -0.11 9.94
N LEU A 88 -4.09 -0.10 11.19
CA LEU A 88 -2.75 0.36 11.57
C LEU A 88 -1.71 -0.75 11.37
N CYS A 89 -0.51 -0.35 10.94
CA CYS A 89 0.70 -1.13 11.09
C CYS A 89 1.08 -1.25 12.57
N ASN A 90 1.72 -2.34 12.96
CA ASN A 90 2.12 -2.56 14.36
C ASN A 90 3.38 -1.77 14.75
N GLN A 91 4.32 -1.62 13.82
CA GLN A 91 5.61 -0.98 14.06
C GLN A 91 5.59 0.48 13.59
N GLN A 92 6.51 1.30 14.12
CA GLN A 92 6.71 2.66 13.66
C GLN A 92 7.16 2.70 12.21
N TRP A 93 6.77 3.76 11.51
CA TRP A 93 7.18 4.01 10.14
C TRP A 93 8.67 4.36 10.07
N ASP A 94 9.41 3.63 9.25
CA ASP A 94 10.82 3.92 9.00
C ASP A 94 11.22 3.48 7.59
N LEU A 95 11.52 4.45 6.72
CA LEU A 95 12.01 4.16 5.37
C LEU A 95 13.41 3.56 5.34
N GLY A 96 14.22 3.70 6.40
CA GLY A 96 15.50 2.99 6.52
C GLY A 96 15.34 1.48 6.67
N GLN A 97 14.12 0.99 6.95
CA GLN A 97 13.82 -0.41 7.21
C GLN A 97 12.73 -0.95 6.27
N ILE A 98 12.83 -0.68 4.95
CA ILE A 98 11.81 -1.10 3.96
C ILE A 98 11.46 -2.60 3.94
N LYS A 99 12.36 -3.45 4.47
CA LYS A 99 12.14 -4.90 4.59
C LYS A 99 11.24 -5.26 5.78
N ASN A 100 11.03 -4.35 6.73
CA ASN A 100 10.15 -4.53 7.88
C ASN A 100 8.67 -4.48 7.47
N ARG A 101 8.12 -5.66 7.18
CA ARG A 101 6.74 -5.79 6.67
C ARG A 101 5.68 -5.22 7.63
N THR A 102 5.88 -5.31 8.95
CA THR A 102 4.89 -4.86 9.95
C THR A 102 4.90 -3.35 10.18
N ALA A 103 5.89 -2.63 9.63
CA ALA A 103 5.90 -1.16 9.53
C ALA A 103 5.25 -0.66 8.24
N HIS A 104 5.38 -1.43 7.14
CA HIS A 104 5.06 -0.96 5.79
C HIS A 104 3.75 -1.52 5.19
N LEU A 105 3.26 -2.65 5.70
CA LEU A 105 2.05 -3.33 5.24
C LEU A 105 1.03 -3.40 6.37
N SER A 106 -0.10 -2.72 6.23
CA SER A 106 -1.20 -2.66 7.21
C SER A 106 -2.15 -3.86 7.16
N ASN A 107 -1.85 -4.87 6.35
CA ASN A 107 -2.66 -6.08 6.26
C ASN A 107 -2.75 -6.77 7.64
N VAL A 108 -3.96 -7.13 8.05
CA VAL A 108 -4.23 -7.82 9.33
C VAL A 108 -3.40 -9.08 9.44
N CYS A 109 -3.32 -9.92 8.40
CA CYS A 109 -2.50 -11.15 8.41
C CYS A 109 -0.97 -10.92 8.56
N VAL A 110 -0.48 -9.70 8.38
CA VAL A 110 0.93 -9.33 8.61
C VAL A 110 1.12 -8.78 10.03
N ASN A 111 0.08 -8.15 10.59
CA ASN A 111 0.14 -7.45 11.88
C ASN A 111 -0.63 -8.19 13.01
N VAL A 112 -1.24 -9.33 12.72
CA VAL A 112 -1.74 -10.22 13.76
C VAL A 112 -0.63 -11.21 14.04
N ASN A 113 0.04 -11.03 15.16
CA ASN A 113 0.92 -12.04 15.72
C ASN A 113 0.05 -13.15 16.33
N ASN A 114 0.40 -14.41 16.05
CA ASN A 114 0.29 -15.46 17.07
C ASN A 114 1.31 -15.18 18.17
#